data_AF-A0A853STT3-F1
#
_entry.id   AF-A0A853STT3-F1
#
_cell.length_a   1.000
_cell.length_b   1.000
_cell.length_c   1.000
_cell.angle_alpha   90.00
_cell.angle_beta   90.00
_cell.angle_gamma   90.00
#
_symmetry.space_group_name_H-M   'P 1'
#
loop_
_entity.id
_entity.type
_entity.pdbx_description
1 polymer ?
#
loop_
_entity_poly.entity_id
_entity_poly.type
_entity_poly.pdbx_seq_one_letter_code
_entity_poly.pdbx_strand_id
1 'polypeptide(L)' 'MFRAPPEEAASPVPFELAHVWEWFAQLNRKRQNGMAVNPIASTEILAWQARHGIAIEPFEHQLLDQLDALFLSHQHAAG' A
#
# COMPACT_ATOMS: atom_id res chain seq x y z
N MET A 1 -7.19 27.41 -25.55
CA MET A 1 -7.65 26.99 -24.21
C MET A 1 -7.08 25.60 -23.96
N PHE A 2 -6.22 25.44 -22.95
CA PHE A 2 -5.80 24.11 -22.48
C PHE A 2 -6.95 23.53 -21.63
N ARG A 3 -7.48 22.38 -22.01
CA ARG A 3 -8.39 21.60 -21.15
C ARG A 3 -7.48 20.72 -20.29
N ALA A 4 -7.47 20.93 -18.98
CA ALA A 4 -6.84 19.97 -18.07
C ALA A 4 -7.46 18.59 -18.32
N PRO A 5 -6.67 17.50 -18.31
CA PRO A 5 -7.23 16.15 -18.34
C PRO A 5 -8.31 16.06 -17.25
N PRO A 6 -9.42 15.33 -17.48
CA PRO A 6 -10.37 15.09 -16.40
C PRO A 6 -9.58 14.51 -15.23
N GLU A 7 -9.53 15.23 -14.10
CA GLU A 7 -9.09 14.65 -12.84
C GLU A 7 -9.98 13.42 -12.67
N GLU A 8 -9.40 12.24 -12.86
CA GLU A 8 -10.03 10.98 -12.53
C GLU A 8 -10.39 11.11 -11.07
N ALA A 9 -11.67 11.34 -10.79
CA ALA A 9 -12.15 11.58 -9.45
C ALA A 9 -11.89 10.29 -8.67
N ALA A 10 -10.76 10.26 -7.95
CA ALA A 10 -10.39 9.12 -7.15
C ALA A 10 -11.49 8.92 -6.13
N SER A 11 -12.23 7.81 -6.25
CA SER A 11 -13.21 7.44 -5.24
C SER A 11 -12.48 7.41 -3.89
N PRO A 12 -12.93 8.20 -2.90
CA PRO A 12 -12.27 8.24 -1.62
C PRO A 12 -12.28 6.85 -1.00
N VAL A 13 -11.17 6.46 -0.36
CA VAL A 13 -11.12 5.21 0.40
C VAL A 13 -12.22 5.25 1.47
N PRO A 14 -13.06 4.21 1.60
CA PRO A 14 -14.04 4.13 2.68
C PRO A 14 -13.39 4.37 4.04
N PHE A 15 -14.08 5.09 4.93
CA PHE A 15 -13.52 5.45 6.24
C PHE A 15 -13.10 4.22 7.04
N GLU A 16 -13.85 3.13 6.92
CA GLU A 16 -13.60 1.84 7.56
C GLU A 16 -12.32 1.14 7.06
N LEU A 17 -11.75 1.58 5.93
CA LEU A 17 -10.54 1.01 5.33
C LEU A 17 -9.37 2.02 5.33
N ALA A 18 -9.59 3.23 5.84
CA ALA A 18 -8.59 4.29 5.83
C ALA A 18 -7.34 3.90 6.63
N HIS A 19 -7.50 3.14 7.71
CA HIS A 19 -6.38 2.67 8.53
C HIS A 19 -5.48 1.69 7.76
N VAL A 20 -6.05 0.73 7.01
CA VAL A 20 -5.25 -0.22 6.22
C VAL A 20 -4.48 0.51 5.11
N TRP A 21 -5.11 1.50 4.47
CA TRP A 21 -4.43 2.36 3.50
C TRP A 21 -3.27 3.13 4.13
N GLU A 22 -3.47 3.70 5.32
CA GLU A 22 -2.42 4.41 6.03
C GLU A 22 -1.26 3.48 6.41
N TRP A 23 -1.56 2.27 6.90
CA TRP A 23 -0.56 1.25 7.22
C TRP A 23 0.23 0.83 5.98
N PHE A 24 -0.45 0.58 4.86
CA PHE A 24 0.19 0.31 3.58
C PHE A 24 1.13 1.45 3.17
N ALA A 25 0.68 2.70 3.22
CA ALA A 25 1.50 3.86 2.87
C ALA A 25 2.73 3.99 3.77
N GLN A 26 2.61 3.69 5.07
CA GLN A 26 3.72 3.69 6.01
C GLN A 26 4.73 2.56 5.74
N LEU A 27 4.25 1.34 5.52
CA LEU A 27 5.08 0.18 5.15
C LEU A 27 5.79 0.43 3.83
N ASN A 28 5.06 0.91 2.82
CA ASN A 28 5.58 1.17 1.48
C ASN A 28 6.73 2.19 1.48
N ARG A 29 6.65 3.23 2.31
CA ARG A 29 7.73 4.22 2.47
C ARG A 29 9.01 3.64 3.07
N LYS A 30 8.92 2.56 3.84
CA LYS A 30 10.04 1.92 4.54
C LYS A 30 10.53 0.64 3.87
N ARG A 31 9.78 0.15 2.88
CA ARG A 31 10.06 -1.03 2.07
C ARG A 31 11.50 -1.04 1.58
N GLN A 32 12.17 -2.17 1.74
CA GLN A 32 13.46 -2.38 1.08
C GLN A 32 13.30 -2.50 -0.44
N ASN A 33 14.02 -1.66 -1.18
CA ASN A 33 14.08 -1.72 -2.63
C ASN A 33 15.49 -2.11 -3.10
N GLY A 34 15.55 -2.91 -4.16
CA GLY A 34 16.79 -3.32 -4.83
C GLY A 34 16.95 -2.62 -6.18
N MET A 35 17.32 -3.37 -7.22
CA MET A 35 17.28 -2.88 -8.61
C MET A 35 15.85 -2.63 -9.12
N ALA A 36 14.84 -3.14 -8.40
CA ALA A 36 13.42 -2.92 -8.60
C ALA A 36 12.71 -2.80 -7.24
N VAL A 37 11.45 -2.38 -7.27
CA VAL A 37 10.58 -2.37 -6.09
C VAL A 37 10.25 -3.83 -5.70
N ASN A 38 10.51 -4.21 -4.45
CA ASN A 38 10.23 -5.56 -3.96
C ASN A 38 8.84 -5.62 -3.30
N PRO A 39 8.20 -6.79 -3.18
CA PRO A 39 7.05 -6.95 -2.31
C PRO A 39 7.36 -6.59 -0.86
N ILE A 40 6.35 -6.15 -0.10
CA ILE A 40 6.50 -5.97 1.36
C ILE A 40 6.61 -7.36 1.97
N ALA A 41 7.73 -7.65 2.62
CA ALA A 41 7.94 -8.96 3.22
C ALA A 41 7.06 -9.16 4.46
N SER A 42 6.57 -10.38 4.69
CA SER A 42 5.80 -10.70 5.90
C SER A 42 6.58 -10.39 7.17
N THR A 43 7.90 -10.51 7.15
CA THR A 43 8.78 -10.12 8.27
C THR A 43 8.77 -8.62 8.54
N GLU A 44 8.66 -7.77 7.51
CA GLU A 44 8.49 -6.32 7.66
C GLU A 44 7.15 -5.99 8.29
N ILE A 45 6.08 -6.67 7.87
CA ILE A 45 4.72 -6.52 8.45
C ILE A 45 4.74 -6.91 9.93
N LEU A 46 5.29 -8.07 10.27
CA LEU A 46 5.38 -8.53 11.66
C LEU A 46 6.23 -7.59 12.54
N ALA A 47 7.36 -7.10 12.02
CA ALA A 47 8.19 -6.13 12.73
C ALA A 47 7.47 -4.78 12.91
N TRP A 48 6.69 -4.35 11.93
CA TRP A 48 5.89 -3.14 12.01
C TRP A 48 4.77 -3.28 13.05
N GLN A 49 4.06 -4.41 13.06
CA GLN A 49 3.06 -4.74 14.08
C GLN A 49 3.64 -4.65 15.49
N ALA A 50 4.77 -5.32 15.73
CA ALA A 50 5.46 -5.31 17.02
C ALA A 50 5.89 -3.89 17.44
N ARG A 51 6.40 -3.10 16.50
CA ARG A 51 6.84 -1.72 16.76
C ARG A 51 5.70 -0.79 17.14
N HIS A 52 4.52 -0.95 16.54
CA HIS A 52 3.37 -0.06 16.76
C HIS A 52 2.38 -0.61 17.78
N GLY A 53 2.57 -1.85 18.26
CA GLY A 53 1.64 -2.50 19.19
C GLY A 53 0.28 -2.80 18.56
N ILE A 54 0.25 -3.05 17.24
CA ILE A 54 -0.98 -3.28 16.47
C ILE A 54 -1.10 -4.77 16.15
N ALA A 55 -2.28 -5.33 16.38
CA ALA A 55 -2.66 -6.66 15.91
C ALA A 55 -3.45 -6.49 14.61
N ILE A 56 -2.86 -6.89 13.48
CA ILE A 56 -3.51 -6.86 12.18
C ILE A 56 -4.42 -8.10 12.08
N GLU A 57 -5.68 -7.88 11.70
CA GLU A 57 -6.67 -8.94 11.51
C GLU A 57 -6.48 -9.66 10.16
N PRO A 58 -7.00 -10.89 10.00
CA PRO A 58 -6.83 -11.65 8.76
C PRO A 58 -7.28 -10.90 7.50
N PHE A 59 -8.38 -10.15 7.56
CA PHE A 59 -8.88 -9.40 6.40
C PHE A 59 -7.97 -8.21 6.05
N GLU A 60 -7.35 -7.58 7.06
CA GLU A 60 -6.43 -6.45 6.87
C GLU A 60 -5.13 -6.93 6.26
N HIS A 61 -4.63 -8.10 6.67
CA HIS A 61 -3.52 -8.77 6.01
C HIS A 61 -3.82 -9.02 4.53
N GLN A 62 -4.97 -9.61 4.23
CA GLN A 62 -5.38 -9.87 2.85
C GLN A 62 -5.50 -8.58 2.02
N LEU A 63 -5.96 -7.49 2.64
CA LEU A 63 -6.08 -6.19 1.98
C LEU A 63 -4.71 -5.55 1.76
N LEU A 64 -3.78 -5.64 2.71
CA LEU A 64 -2.39 -5.20 2.53
C LEU A 64 -1.71 -5.93 1.38
N ASP A 65 -1.87 -7.25 1.28
CA ASP A 65 -1.31 -8.06 0.19
C ASP A 65 -1.88 -7.64 -1.18
N GLN A 66 -3.19 -7.36 -1.25
CA GLN A 66 -3.84 -6.89 -2.48
C GLN A 66 -3.34 -5.49 -2.89
N LEU A 67 -3.22 -4.56 -1.93
CA LEU A 67 -2.68 -3.23 -2.17
C LEU A 67 -1.24 -3.29 -2.67
N ASP A 68 -0.42 -4.18 -2.09
CA ASP A 68 0.96 -4.37 -2.52
C ASP A 68 1.06 -4.92 -3.95
N ALA A 69 0.27 -5.96 -4.27
CA ALA A 69 0.22 -6.52 -5.61
C ALA A 69 -0.21 -5.48 -6.67
N LEU A 70 -1.24 -4.69 -6.36
CA LEU A 70 -1.69 -3.58 -7.22
C LEU A 70 -0.59 -2.54 -7.42
N PHE A 71 0.08 -2.12 -6.35
CA PHE A 71 1.18 -1.17 -6.42
C PHE A 71 2.33 -1.69 -7.30
N LEU A 72 2.76 -2.93 -7.11
CA LEU A 72 3.81 -3.56 -7.94
C LEU A 72 3.41 -3.62 -9.41
N SER A 73 2.17 -4.02 -9.71
CA SER A 73 1.67 -4.05 -11.09
C SER A 73 1.71 -2.67 -11.76
N HIS A 74 1.36 -1.61 -11.02
CA HIS A 74 1.39 -0.25 -11.52
C HIS A 74 2.83 0.24 -11.72
N GLN A 75 3.74 -0.08 -10.80
CA GLN A 75 5.17 0.26 -10.94
C GLN A 75 5.80 -0.45 -12.16
N HIS A 76 5.46 -1.72 -12.41
CA HIS A 76 5.95 -2.45 -13.58
C HIS A 76 5.36 -1.95 -14.90
N ALA A 77 4.13 -1.43 -14.90
CA ALA A 77 3.52 -0.83 -16.08
C ALA A 77 4.06 0.58 -16.39
N ALA A 78 4.61 1.27 -15.38
CA ALA A 78 5.13 2.63 -15.48
C ALA A 78 6.65 2.73 -15.73
N GLY A 79 7.38 1.63 -15.65
CA GLY A 79 8.83 1.53 -15.93
C GLY A 79 9.11 1.03 -17.34
#